data_AF-A0A964R1N4-F1
#
_entry.id   AF-A0A964R1N4-F1
#
_cell.length_a   1.000
_cell.length_b   1.000
_cell.length_c   1.000
_cell.angle_alpha   90.00
_cell.angle_beta   90.00
_cell.angle_gamma   90.00
#
_symmetry.space_group_name_H-M   'P 1'
#
loop_
_entity.id
_entity.type
_entity.pdbx_description
1 polymer ?
#
loop_
_entity_poly.entity_id
_entity_poly.type
_entity_poly.pdbx_seq_one_letter_code
_entity_poly.pdbx_strand_id
1 'polypeptide(L)'
;MKTMALNEEDYFALCDQIFNPPTVQDQKEQNLFQAEIRAQYHRLIECLSPLGEEGDCYGVSDFAVRPTLKEWPSLKPPPAPHNRQFCLTIISKRFYKKPFFQAVQKFLADSPVSYQIEISQDFDQNWILRMFITREGARIFCTDRREAGRIEQILADLR
;
A
#
# COMPACT_ATOMS: atom_id res chain seq x y z
N MET A 1 3.03 0.54 -15.85
CA MET A 1 2.74 -0.43 -14.77
C MET A 1 1.79 -1.53 -15.28
N LYS A 2 1.87 -2.77 -14.77
CA LYS A 2 0.85 -3.82 -15.04
C LYS A 2 -0.29 -3.69 -14.02
N THR A 3 -1.54 -3.77 -14.47
CA THR A 3 -2.74 -3.70 -13.63
C THR A 3 -3.51 -5.01 -13.64
N MET A 4 -4.01 -5.44 -12.48
CA MET A 4 -4.82 -6.65 -12.33
C MET A 4 -6.06 -6.34 -11.48
N ALA A 5 -7.24 -6.62 -12.02
CA ALA A 5 -8.47 -6.54 -11.25
C ALA A 5 -8.54 -7.70 -10.24
N LEU A 6 -8.96 -7.40 -9.01
CA LEU A 6 -9.25 -8.38 -7.97
C LEU A 6 -10.74 -8.69 -7.97
N ASN A 7 -11.09 -9.96 -7.79
CA ASN A 7 -12.45 -10.33 -7.42
C ASN A 7 -12.67 -10.10 -5.91
N GLU A 8 -13.91 -10.25 -5.47
CA GLU A 8 -14.32 -9.99 -4.08
C GLU A 8 -13.70 -10.99 -3.08
N GLU A 9 -13.60 -12.27 -3.43
CA GLU A 9 -13.00 -13.31 -2.58
C GLU A 9 -11.50 -13.07 -2.34
N ASP A 10 -10.75 -12.77 -3.40
CA ASP A 10 -9.32 -12.44 -3.35
C ASP A 10 -9.07 -11.15 -2.56
N TYR A 11 -10.00 -10.19 -2.65
CA TYR A 11 -9.95 -8.97 -1.86
C TYR A 11 -10.09 -9.27 -0.35
N PHE A 12 -11.12 -10.00 0.06
CA PHE A 12 -11.31 -10.33 1.48
C PHE A 12 -10.17 -11.18 2.04
N ALA A 13 -9.65 -12.13 1.24
CA ALA A 13 -8.48 -12.92 1.62
C ALA A 13 -7.24 -12.05 1.87
N LEU A 14 -7.03 -10.99 1.09
CA LEU A 14 -5.94 -10.04 1.30
C LEU A 14 -6.16 -9.19 2.56
N CYS A 15 -7.39 -8.76 2.84
CA CYS A 15 -7.71 -7.98 4.03
C CYS A 15 -7.53 -8.78 5.32
N ASP A 16 -7.98 -10.05 5.38
CA ASP A 16 -7.89 -10.88 6.58
C ASP A 16 -6.44 -11.16 7.03
N GLN A 17 -5.50 -11.20 6.08
CA GLN A 17 -4.08 -11.38 6.35
C GLN A 17 -3.45 -10.16 7.07
N ILE A 18 -4.05 -8.97 6.93
CA ILE A 18 -3.54 -7.73 7.53
C ILE A 18 -3.86 -7.66 9.03
N PHE A 19 -4.97 -8.26 9.47
CA PHE A 19 -5.48 -8.13 10.84
C PHE A 19 -4.94 -9.17 11.85
N ASN A 20 -4.31 -10.26 11.41
CA ASN A 20 -3.94 -11.39 12.26
C ASN A 20 -2.43 -11.59 12.38
N PRO A 21 -1.81 -11.00 13.40
CA PRO A 21 -0.42 -10.65 13.20
C PRO A 21 0.41 -11.52 14.21
N PRO A 22 1.56 -12.15 13.84
CA PRO A 22 2.35 -13.01 14.75
C PRO A 22 3.31 -12.30 15.73
N THR A 23 3.64 -12.96 16.84
CA THR A 23 4.48 -12.44 17.94
C THR A 23 5.96 -12.33 17.56
N VAL A 24 6.60 -11.20 17.88
CA VAL A 24 8.02 -10.94 17.57
C VAL A 24 8.94 -11.69 18.55
N GLN A 25 10.03 -12.29 18.03
CA GLN A 25 11.02 -13.03 18.83
C GLN A 25 12.32 -12.25 19.13
N ASP A 26 12.66 -11.18 18.37
CA ASP A 26 13.83 -10.32 18.60
C ASP A 26 13.47 -8.82 18.59
N GLN A 27 13.70 -8.15 19.73
CA GLN A 27 13.39 -6.73 19.95
C GLN A 27 14.33 -5.77 19.19
N LYS A 28 15.59 -6.16 18.94
CA LYS A 28 16.57 -5.27 18.29
C LYS A 28 16.26 -5.11 16.81
N GLU A 29 15.96 -6.22 16.14
CA GLU A 29 15.52 -6.22 14.74
C GLU A 29 14.20 -5.46 14.58
N GLN A 30 13.27 -5.62 15.53
CA GLN A 30 12.03 -4.85 15.55
C GLN A 30 12.27 -3.34 15.64
N ASN A 31 13.20 -2.89 16.48
CA ASN A 31 13.50 -1.46 16.63
C ASN A 31 14.11 -0.87 15.35
N LEU A 32 15.03 -1.60 14.70
CA LEU A 32 15.62 -1.19 13.42
C LEU A 32 14.57 -1.10 12.33
N PHE A 33 13.68 -2.10 12.26
CA PHE A 33 12.58 -2.12 11.32
C PHE A 33 11.60 -0.97 11.56
N GLN A 34 11.20 -0.70 12.80
CA GLN A 34 10.33 0.43 13.14
C GLN A 34 10.95 1.79 12.77
N ALA A 35 12.27 1.95 12.99
CA ALA A 35 12.98 3.16 12.59
C ALA A 35 12.98 3.35 11.06
N GLU A 36 13.21 2.27 10.31
CA GLU A 36 13.14 2.27 8.84
C GLU A 36 11.74 2.64 8.33
N ILE A 37 10.70 1.98 8.85
CA ILE A 37 9.30 2.24 8.49
C ILE A 37 8.91 3.69 8.78
N ARG A 38 9.29 4.21 9.95
CA ARG A 38 9.01 5.62 10.32
C ARG A 38 9.72 6.60 9.38
N ALA A 39 10.97 6.34 9.03
CA ALA A 39 11.71 7.20 8.10
C ALA A 39 11.05 7.23 6.71
N GLN A 40 10.63 6.07 6.20
CA GLN A 40 9.96 6.01 4.90
C GLN A 40 8.51 6.53 4.94
N TYR A 41 7.82 6.41 6.08
CA TYR A 41 6.52 7.05 6.30
C TYR A 41 6.61 8.57 6.12
N HIS A 42 7.60 9.22 6.75
CA HIS A 42 7.81 10.66 6.59
C HIS A 42 8.12 11.04 5.14
N ARG A 43 8.99 10.27 4.48
CA ARG A 43 9.31 10.47 3.06
C ARG A 43 8.08 10.33 2.16
N LEU A 44 7.22 9.34 2.43
CA LEU A 44 5.97 9.15 1.68
C LEU A 44 5.06 10.38 1.85
N ILE A 45 4.90 10.89 3.07
CA ILE A 45 4.13 12.12 3.31
C ILE A 45 4.72 13.31 2.56
N GLU A 46 6.04 13.51 2.59
CA GLU A 46 6.70 14.59 1.84
C GLU A 46 6.48 14.48 0.33
N CYS A 47 6.35 13.26 -0.21
CA CYS A 47 6.04 13.06 -1.62
C CYS A 47 4.58 13.39 -1.96
N LEU A 48 3.65 13.17 -1.04
CA LEU A 48 2.21 13.30 -1.27
C LEU A 48 1.65 14.67 -0.85
N SER A 49 2.23 15.32 0.15
CA SER A 49 1.75 16.59 0.70
C SER A 49 1.63 17.73 -0.32
N PRO A 50 2.51 17.88 -1.33
CA PRO A 50 2.36 18.95 -2.32
C PRO A 50 1.18 18.74 -3.28
N LEU A 51 0.52 17.58 -3.23
CA LEU A 51 -0.56 17.20 -4.15
C LEU A 51 -1.95 17.44 -3.57
N GLY A 52 -2.04 17.78 -2.28
CA GLY A 52 -3.29 18.17 -1.63
C GLY A 52 -3.54 19.67 -1.77
N GLU A 53 -4.82 20.05 -1.89
CA GLU A 53 -5.27 21.44 -1.75
C GLU A 53 -5.66 21.74 -0.30
N GLU A 54 -5.87 23.01 0.03
CA GLU A 54 -6.44 23.40 1.32
C GLU A 54 -7.81 22.70 1.53
N GLY A 55 -7.94 21.98 2.65
CA GLY A 55 -9.13 21.18 2.98
C GLY A 55 -9.12 19.74 2.46
N ASP A 56 -8.09 19.31 1.73
CA ASP A 56 -7.91 17.89 1.39
C ASP A 56 -7.27 17.12 2.57
N CYS A 57 -7.81 15.94 2.87
CA CYS A 57 -7.31 15.06 3.92
C CYS A 57 -7.01 13.67 3.38
N TYR A 58 -5.89 13.09 3.82
CA TYR A 58 -5.61 11.66 3.71
C TYR A 58 -4.99 11.18 5.02
N GLY A 59 -5.42 10.00 5.49
CA GLY A 59 -4.78 9.31 6.59
C GLY A 59 -3.66 8.43 6.06
N VAL A 60 -2.46 8.55 6.62
CA VAL A 60 -1.40 7.56 6.42
C VAL A 60 -1.27 6.79 7.72
N SER A 61 -1.39 5.47 7.65
CA SER A 61 -1.04 4.58 8.75
C SER A 61 0.09 3.67 8.31
N ASP A 62 1.10 3.53 9.18
CA ASP A 62 2.16 2.55 9.02
C ASP A 62 1.73 1.22 9.65
N PHE A 63 1.73 0.15 8.86
CA PHE A 63 1.61 -1.20 9.38
C PHE A 63 2.97 -1.88 9.24
N ALA A 64 3.70 -1.92 10.35
CA ALA A 64 4.92 -2.70 10.50
C ALA A 64 4.60 -4.20 10.29
N VAL A 65 5.08 -4.82 9.21
CA VAL A 65 4.84 -6.27 8.98
C VAL A 65 5.85 -7.15 9.69
N ARG A 66 5.37 -8.36 9.93
CA ARG A 66 5.82 -9.34 10.88
C ARG A 66 6.65 -10.43 10.20
N PRO A 67 7.62 -11.00 10.92
CA PRO A 67 8.45 -12.07 10.38
C PRO A 67 7.61 -13.33 10.10
N THR A 68 7.82 -13.90 8.91
CA THR A 68 7.14 -15.10 8.40
C THR A 68 7.86 -16.35 8.87
N LEU A 69 7.24 -17.19 9.71
CA LEU A 69 7.66 -18.58 9.93
C LEU A 69 6.45 -19.45 10.26
N LYS A 70 5.79 -20.06 9.26
CA LYS A 70 4.82 -21.12 9.57
C LYS A 70 4.71 -22.30 8.61
N GLU A 71 5.60 -22.45 7.62
CA GLU A 71 5.48 -23.59 6.69
C GLU A 71 6.70 -24.53 6.63
N TRP A 72 7.86 -24.22 7.25
CA TRP A 72 9.08 -25.04 7.11
C TRP A 72 9.90 -25.10 8.42
N PRO A 73 9.64 -26.05 9.34
CA PRO A 73 10.30 -26.10 10.65
C PRO A 73 11.76 -26.61 10.64
N SER A 74 12.28 -27.09 9.50
CA SER A 74 13.61 -27.74 9.41
C SER A 74 14.67 -26.98 8.62
N LEU A 75 14.33 -25.84 8.01
CA LEU A 75 15.31 -24.94 7.39
C LEU A 75 15.63 -23.82 8.37
N LYS A 76 16.91 -23.63 8.72
CA LYS A 76 17.34 -22.38 9.35
C LYS A 76 16.92 -21.25 8.41
N PRO A 77 16.00 -20.37 8.81
CA PRO A 77 15.39 -19.45 7.87
C PRO A 77 16.44 -18.41 7.46
N PRO A 78 16.64 -18.16 6.15
CA PRO A 78 17.14 -16.85 5.74
C PRO A 78 16.14 -15.79 6.24
N PRO A 79 16.58 -14.56 6.59
CA PRO A 79 15.70 -13.56 7.16
C PRO A 79 14.52 -13.34 6.21
N ALA A 80 13.32 -13.74 6.67
CA ALA A 80 12.09 -13.52 5.92
C ALA A 80 11.97 -12.01 5.68
N PRO A 81 11.83 -11.54 4.43
CA PRO A 81 11.70 -10.11 4.19
C PRO A 81 10.42 -9.65 4.89
N HIS A 82 10.57 -8.78 5.88
CA HIS A 82 9.44 -8.06 6.45
C HIS A 82 8.62 -7.49 5.28
N ASN A 83 7.34 -7.86 5.14
CA ASN A 83 6.51 -7.15 4.18
C ASN A 83 6.53 -5.67 4.62
N ARG A 84 6.67 -4.72 3.71
CA ARG A 84 6.72 -3.30 4.10
C ARG A 84 5.51 -2.66 3.50
N GLN A 85 4.53 -2.34 4.34
CA GLN A 85 3.23 -1.86 3.88
C GLN A 85 2.89 -0.52 4.51
N PHE A 86 2.48 0.41 3.67
CA PHE A 86 1.81 1.64 4.09
C PHE A 86 0.34 1.56 3.68
N CYS A 87 -0.54 2.03 4.55
CA CYS A 87 -1.95 2.16 4.24
C CYS A 87 -2.30 3.65 4.12
N LEU A 88 -2.86 4.01 2.98
CA LEU A 88 -3.34 5.35 2.64
C LEU A 88 -4.85 5.32 2.59
N THR A 89 -5.50 6.02 3.50
CA THR A 89 -6.94 6.27 3.46
C THR A 89 -7.16 7.64 2.85
N ILE A 90 -7.65 7.67 1.62
CA ILE A 90 -7.93 8.88 0.88
C ILE A 90 -9.36 9.32 1.19
N ILE A 91 -9.49 10.55 1.68
CA ILE A 91 -10.77 11.13 2.14
C ILE A 91 -11.28 12.19 1.14
N SER A 92 -10.57 12.39 0.01
CA SER A 92 -10.98 13.31 -1.04
C SER A 92 -10.81 12.68 -2.42
N LYS A 93 -11.87 12.69 -3.23
CA LYS A 93 -11.86 12.16 -4.61
C LYS A 93 -10.78 12.82 -5.49
N ARG A 94 -10.36 14.04 -5.14
CA ARG A 94 -9.37 14.83 -5.90
C ARG A 94 -8.00 14.15 -6.00
N PHE A 95 -7.64 13.31 -5.04
CA PHE A 95 -6.37 12.58 -5.06
C PHE A 95 -6.33 11.45 -6.10
N TYR A 96 -7.46 10.97 -6.62
CA TYR A 96 -7.46 9.90 -7.64
C TYR A 96 -7.13 10.42 -9.04
N LYS A 97 -6.00 11.13 -9.17
CA LYS A 97 -5.50 11.74 -10.40
C LYS A 97 -4.07 11.27 -10.69
N LYS A 98 -3.65 11.43 -11.94
CA LYS A 98 -2.31 11.03 -12.41
C LYS A 98 -1.15 11.51 -11.51
N PRO A 99 -1.08 12.78 -11.06
CA PRO A 99 0.05 13.25 -10.24
C PRO A 99 0.22 12.50 -8.92
N PHE A 100 -0.89 12.14 -8.28
CA PHE A 100 -0.87 11.37 -7.03
C PHE A 100 -0.25 9.99 -7.25
N PHE A 101 -0.72 9.25 -8.25
CA PHE A 101 -0.17 7.93 -8.55
C PHE A 101 1.27 7.98 -9.06
N GLN A 102 1.66 9.05 -9.75
CA GLN A 102 3.07 9.29 -10.11
C GLN A 102 3.95 9.46 -8.87
N ALA A 103 3.51 10.21 -7.87
CA ALA A 103 4.26 10.40 -6.63
C ALA A 103 4.38 9.09 -5.83
N VAL A 104 3.30 8.30 -5.75
CA VAL A 104 3.31 6.96 -5.15
C VAL A 104 4.31 6.05 -5.87
N GLN A 105 4.26 5.98 -7.20
CA GLN A 105 5.19 5.16 -7.98
C GLN A 105 6.64 5.63 -7.86
N LYS A 106 6.86 6.94 -7.84
CA LYS A 106 8.20 7.52 -7.63
C LYS A 106 8.76 7.12 -6.27
N PHE A 107 7.97 7.22 -5.20
CA PHE A 107 8.38 6.75 -3.87
C PHE A 107 8.77 5.26 -3.90
N LEU A 108 7.97 4.41 -4.54
CA LEU A 108 8.23 2.97 -4.66
C LEU A 108 9.48 2.67 -5.52
N ALA A 109 9.73 3.45 -6.56
CA ALA A 109 10.90 3.34 -7.42
C ALA A 109 12.19 3.78 -6.71
N ASP A 110 12.13 4.90 -5.99
CA ASP A 110 13.27 5.50 -5.30
C ASP A 110 13.56 4.87 -3.93
N SER A 111 12.80 3.84 -3.53
CA SER A 111 13.00 3.12 -2.28
C SER A 111 14.06 2.01 -2.42
N PRO A 112 15.03 1.87 -1.50
CA PRO A 112 16.06 0.83 -1.59
C PRO A 112 15.52 -0.58 -1.37
N VAL A 113 14.35 -0.69 -0.73
CA VAL A 113 13.65 -1.94 -0.44
C VAL A 113 12.25 -1.91 -1.04
N SER A 114 11.67 -3.10 -1.24
CA SER A 114 10.33 -3.24 -1.81
C SER A 114 9.25 -2.88 -0.79
N TYR A 115 8.38 -1.95 -1.16
CA TYR A 115 7.19 -1.55 -0.41
C TYR A 115 5.92 -1.89 -1.17
N GLN A 116 4.85 -2.12 -0.42
CA GLN A 116 3.48 -2.14 -0.89
C GLN A 116 2.76 -0.92 -0.31
N ILE A 117 1.97 -0.23 -1.13
CA ILE A 117 1.08 0.84 -0.69
C ILE A 117 -0.34 0.37 -0.93
N GLU A 118 -1.08 0.17 0.15
CA GLU A 118 -2.53 0.00 0.10
C GLU A 118 -3.18 1.39 0.07
N ILE A 119 -4.07 1.62 -0.89
CA ILE A 119 -4.87 2.83 -0.99
C ILE A 119 -6.33 2.43 -0.84
N SER A 120 -7.02 3.09 0.06
CA SER A 120 -8.46 2.93 0.29
C SER A 120 -9.16 4.27 0.17
N GLN A 121 -10.42 4.25 -0.25
CA GLN A 121 -11.28 5.43 -0.19
C GLN A 121 -12.22 5.40 1.01
N ASP A 122 -12.51 6.58 1.55
CA ASP A 122 -13.44 6.78 2.68
C ASP A 122 -14.37 8.00 2.49
N PHE A 123 -14.57 8.46 1.25
CA PHE A 123 -15.32 9.70 0.97
C PHE A 123 -16.66 9.47 0.24
N ASP A 124 -16.90 8.28 -0.30
CA ASP A 124 -18.11 7.95 -1.06
C ASP A 124 -18.63 6.59 -0.62
N GLN A 125 -19.88 6.55 -0.15
CA GLN A 125 -20.51 5.31 0.32
C GLN A 125 -21.13 4.50 -0.83
N ASN A 126 -21.23 5.09 -2.04
CA ASN A 126 -21.91 4.43 -3.17
C ASN A 126 -21.03 3.39 -3.87
N TRP A 127 -19.71 3.49 -3.70
CA TRP A 127 -18.77 2.54 -4.28
C TRP A 127 -17.55 2.39 -3.39
N ILE A 128 -16.84 1.29 -3.56
CA ILE A 128 -15.64 0.95 -2.79
C ILE A 128 -14.47 0.92 -3.76
N LEU A 129 -13.33 1.40 -3.30
CA LEU A 129 -12.06 1.33 -4.00
C LEU A 129 -10.96 0.95 -3.03
N ARG A 130 -10.25 -0.11 -3.38
CA ARG A 130 -9.08 -0.62 -2.69
C ARG A 130 -8.02 -0.93 -3.73
N MET A 131 -6.81 -0.47 -3.51
CA MET A 131 -5.71 -0.66 -4.45
C MET A 131 -4.46 -1.07 -3.70
N PHE A 132 -3.74 -2.04 -4.23
CA PHE A 132 -2.43 -2.45 -3.73
C PHE A 132 -1.41 -2.14 -4.81
N ILE A 133 -0.55 -1.15 -4.58
CA ILE A 133 0.48 -0.71 -5.51
C ILE A 133 1.84 -1.19 -5.02
N THR A 134 2.59 -1.83 -5.91
CA THR A 134 4.00 -2.18 -5.73
C THR A 134 4.82 -1.55 -6.85
N ARG A 135 6.16 -1.70 -6.80
CA ARG A 135 7.05 -1.30 -7.89
C ARG A 135 6.69 -1.97 -9.23
N GLU A 136 6.16 -3.18 -9.18
CA GLU A 136 5.96 -4.05 -10.35
C GLU A 136 4.56 -3.88 -10.98
N GLY A 137 3.58 -3.47 -10.18
CA GLY A 137 2.19 -3.48 -10.61
C GLY A 137 1.23 -2.86 -9.61
N ALA A 138 -0.03 -2.78 -10.03
CA ALA A 138 -1.15 -2.42 -9.16
C ALA A 138 -2.24 -3.48 -9.24
N ARG A 139 -2.82 -3.83 -8.09
CA ARG A 139 -4.02 -4.66 -7.98
C ARG A 139 -5.17 -3.78 -7.51
N ILE A 140 -6.32 -3.89 -8.14
CA ILE A 140 -7.44 -2.95 -7.92
C ILE A 140 -8.70 -3.75 -7.64
N PHE A 141 -9.37 -3.44 -6.54
CA PHE A 141 -10.75 -3.80 -6.28
C PHE A 141 -11.59 -2.52 -6.32
N CYS A 142 -12.57 -2.48 -7.21
CA CYS A 142 -13.47 -1.34 -7.32
C CYS A 142 -14.88 -1.82 -7.67
N THR A 143 -15.88 -1.41 -6.89
CA THR A 143 -17.26 -1.85 -7.13
C THR A 143 -17.94 -1.07 -8.26
N ASP A 144 -17.46 0.14 -8.58
CA ASP A 144 -17.92 0.93 -9.71
C ASP A 144 -17.03 0.72 -10.95
N ARG A 145 -17.62 0.19 -12.03
CA ARG A 145 -16.88 -0.12 -13.27
C ARG A 145 -16.33 1.11 -13.99
N ARG A 146 -17.00 2.26 -13.90
CA ARG A 146 -16.56 3.50 -14.58
C ARG A 146 -15.34 4.07 -13.86
N GLU A 147 -15.37 4.11 -12.53
CA GLU A 147 -14.23 4.53 -11.72
C GLU A 147 -13.06 3.55 -11.84
N ALA A 148 -13.34 2.24 -11.86
CA ALA A 148 -12.33 1.21 -12.12
C ALA A 148 -11.58 1.47 -13.43
N GLY A 149 -12.31 1.60 -14.55
CA GLY A 149 -11.72 1.84 -15.86
C GLY A 149 -10.96 3.16 -15.95
N ARG A 150 -11.45 4.22 -15.29
CA ARG A 150 -10.75 5.51 -15.21
C ARG A 150 -9.40 5.37 -14.49
N ILE A 151 -9.36 4.67 -13.36
CA ILE A 151 -8.15 4.48 -12.57
C ILE A 151 -7.17 3.56 -13.29
N GLU A 152 -7.65 2.46 -13.88
CA GLU A 152 -6.83 1.56 -14.69
C GLU A 152 -6.15 2.31 -15.84
N GLN A 153 -6.87 3.20 -16.53
CA GLN A 153 -6.29 4.04 -17.57
C GLN A 153 -5.20 4.96 -17.02
N ILE A 154 -5.46 5.65 -15.90
CA ILE A 154 -4.45 6.51 -15.26
C ILE A 154 -3.18 5.71 -14.96
N LEU A 155 -3.30 4.52 -14.38
CA LEU A 155 -2.16 3.66 -13.99
C LEU A 155 -1.44 3.07 -15.21
N ALA A 156 -2.16 2.80 -16.30
CA ALA A 156 -1.57 2.40 -17.57
C ALA A 156 -0.72 3.52 -18.19
N ASP A 157 -1.14 4.77 -18.04
CA ASP A 157 -0.46 5.98 -18.54
C ASP A 157 0.77 6.41 -17.71
N LEU A 158 1.09 5.65 -16.65
CA LEU A 158 2.29 5.83 -15.82
C LEU A 158 3.51 5.01 -16.31
N ARG A 159 3.45 4.51 -17.55
CA ARG A 159 4.57 3.82 -18.19
C ARG A 159 5.71 4.76 -18.52
#